data_AF-A0A7K8XPR2-F1
#
_entry.id   AF-A0A7K8XPR2-F1
#
_cell.length_a   1.000
_cell.length_b   1.000
_cell.length_c   1.000
_cell.angle_alpha   90.00
_cell.angle_beta   90.00
_cell.angle_gamma   90.00
#
_symmetry.space_group_name_H-M   'P 1'
#
loop_
_entity.id
_entity.type
_entity.pdbx_description
1 polymer ?
#
loop_
_entity_poly.entity_id
_entity_poly.type
_entity_poly.pdbx_seq_one_letter_code
_entity_poly.pdbx_strand_id
1 'polypeptide(L)'
;KLTRILQDSLGGRTKTSIIATVSPASLNLEETLSTLEYAHRAKNIMNKPEVNQKLTKKALIKEYTEEIERLKRDLAAAREKNGVYISLENYEALNGKLTVQEEQIAEYIDKIGIMEEEVKRITELFTASKNELEQCKTDLHIKERELEETQKDLQETKVHLAEEEYVVSVLEDTEQKLHGTAIKLLSTVEETTKDVSGLHAKLDRKKAVDQHNAIIQNEFAGQMNALFNKIQDSVSENNLKQQQMLTSYMHFIGELLSTSSSAANVLASAVSATFESVKELVSTEVSHMSEKITQHENLSLDCKADLLRIIEEHTSGLGGALNSLMPMVELVLALNSRFQSSMKKYSAVTDKV
;
A
#
# COMPACT_ATOMS: atom_id res chain seq x y z
N LYS A 1 -71.97 -48.82 78.04
CA LYS A 1 -73.31 -49.44 77.84
C LYS A 1 -73.39 -50.22 76.52
N LEU A 2 -73.03 -49.63 75.37
CA LEU A 2 -73.12 -50.26 74.04
C LEU A 2 -72.48 -51.66 73.92
N THR A 3 -71.22 -51.84 74.36
CA THR A 3 -70.51 -53.13 74.30
C THR A 3 -71.18 -54.28 75.04
N ARG A 4 -72.00 -53.98 76.07
CA ARG A 4 -72.76 -54.99 76.82
C ARG A 4 -74.02 -55.46 76.08
N ILE A 5 -74.52 -54.67 75.13
CA ILE A 5 -75.64 -55.05 74.24
C ILE A 5 -75.09 -55.87 73.07
N LEU A 6 -73.90 -55.53 72.56
CA LEU A 6 -73.23 -56.20 71.45
C LEU A 6 -72.44 -57.47 71.84
N GLN A 7 -72.58 -57.95 73.08
CA GLN A 7 -71.83 -59.12 73.58
C GLN A 7 -72.10 -60.39 72.75
N ASP A 8 -73.36 -60.63 72.37
CA ASP A 8 -73.74 -61.78 71.52
C ASP A 8 -73.35 -61.60 70.03
N SER A 9 -72.93 -60.40 69.63
CA SER A 9 -72.48 -60.07 68.27
C SER A 9 -70.96 -60.12 68.11
N LEU A 10 -70.20 -59.99 69.20
CA LEU A 10 -68.74 -59.98 69.17
C LEU A 10 -68.18 -61.20 69.92
N GLY A 11 -68.39 -62.40 69.36
CA GLY A 11 -67.99 -63.70 69.91
C GLY A 11 -69.15 -64.63 70.32
N GLY A 12 -70.40 -64.26 70.01
CA GLY A 12 -71.60 -64.98 70.45
C GLY A 12 -72.26 -65.87 69.38
N ARG A 13 -73.58 -66.07 69.54
CA ARG A 13 -74.40 -66.97 68.71
C ARG A 13 -75.03 -66.34 67.47
N THR A 14 -74.72 -65.07 67.19
CA THR A 14 -75.35 -64.31 66.09
C THR A 14 -74.45 -64.22 64.86
N LYS A 15 -75.04 -64.08 63.66
CA LYS A 15 -74.31 -63.70 62.46
C LYS A 15 -74.13 -62.18 62.47
N THR A 16 -72.89 -61.70 62.51
CA THR A 16 -72.57 -60.28 62.62
C THR A 16 -71.82 -59.82 61.38
N SER A 17 -72.17 -58.63 60.90
CA SER A 17 -71.44 -57.93 59.84
C SER A 17 -71.14 -56.51 60.32
N ILE A 18 -69.97 -56.00 59.98
CA ILE A 18 -69.48 -54.68 60.40
C ILE A 18 -69.13 -53.91 59.13
N ILE A 19 -69.71 -52.71 58.98
CA ILE A 19 -69.50 -51.84 57.82
C ILE A 19 -68.57 -50.71 58.26
N ALA A 20 -67.40 -50.64 57.63
CA ALA A 20 -66.43 -49.57 57.83
C ALA A 20 -66.64 -48.48 56.75
N THR A 21 -67.05 -47.29 57.17
CA THR A 21 -67.25 -46.13 56.28
C THR A 21 -66.02 -45.24 56.29
N VAL A 22 -65.33 -45.12 55.16
CA VAL A 22 -64.08 -44.34 55.01
C VAL A 22 -64.23 -43.23 53.97
N SER A 23 -63.40 -42.20 54.07
CA SER A 23 -63.40 -41.04 53.15
C SER A 23 -62.22 -41.16 52.18
N PRO A 24 -62.42 -40.92 50.86
CA PRO A 24 -61.32 -40.95 49.88
C PRO A 24 -60.46 -39.68 49.88
N ALA A 25 -60.77 -38.67 50.73
CA ALA A 25 -60.02 -37.43 50.79
C ALA A 25 -58.67 -37.62 51.50
N SER A 26 -57.59 -37.11 50.90
CA SER A 26 -56.22 -37.22 51.44
C SER A 26 -56.04 -36.62 52.84
N LEU A 27 -56.86 -35.63 53.22
CA LEU A 27 -56.84 -35.05 54.57
C LEU A 27 -57.29 -36.05 55.67
N ASN A 28 -58.08 -37.07 55.30
CA ASN A 28 -58.66 -38.06 56.21
C ASN A 28 -57.86 -39.38 56.22
N LEU A 29 -56.60 -39.37 55.75
CA LEU A 29 -55.80 -40.60 55.60
C LEU A 29 -55.55 -41.31 56.94
N GLU A 30 -55.28 -40.55 58.01
CA GLU A 30 -55.00 -41.08 59.36
C GLU A 30 -56.23 -41.74 60.01
N GLU A 31 -57.40 -41.08 59.94
CA GLU A 31 -58.68 -41.64 60.39
C GLU A 31 -59.12 -42.84 59.55
N THR A 32 -58.86 -42.81 58.24
CA THR A 32 -59.11 -43.92 57.32
C THR A 32 -58.26 -45.13 57.68
N LEU A 33 -56.96 -44.94 57.96
CA LEU A 33 -56.07 -46.00 58.42
C LEU A 33 -56.56 -46.60 59.74
N SER A 34 -56.87 -45.76 60.73
CA SER A 34 -57.40 -46.19 62.04
C SER A 34 -58.70 -47.00 61.93
N THR A 35 -59.59 -46.58 61.03
CA THR A 35 -60.85 -47.28 60.74
C THR A 35 -60.61 -48.64 60.08
N LEU A 36 -59.67 -48.72 59.12
CA LEU A 36 -59.29 -49.96 58.46
C LEU A 36 -58.59 -50.95 59.41
N GLU A 37 -57.75 -50.47 60.33
CA GLU A 37 -57.12 -51.30 61.36
C GLU A 37 -58.14 -51.91 62.34
N TYR A 38 -59.18 -51.17 62.70
CA TYR A 38 -60.28 -51.70 63.50
C TYR A 38 -61.08 -52.76 62.71
N ALA A 39 -61.42 -52.48 61.45
CA ALA A 39 -62.11 -53.42 60.57
C ALA A 39 -61.31 -54.71 60.36
N HIS A 40 -59.99 -54.61 60.17
CA HIS A 40 -59.08 -55.75 60.04
C HIS A 40 -59.06 -56.63 61.30
N ARG A 41 -59.02 -56.01 62.49
CA ARG A 41 -59.13 -56.76 63.77
C ARG A 41 -60.49 -57.42 63.93
N ALA A 42 -61.57 -56.71 63.57
CA ALA A 42 -62.94 -57.19 63.71
C ALA A 42 -63.27 -58.37 62.77
N LYS A 43 -62.66 -58.42 61.57
CA LYS A 43 -62.74 -59.55 60.63
C LYS A 43 -62.35 -60.90 61.26
N ASN A 44 -61.44 -60.88 62.23
CA ASN A 44 -60.89 -62.09 62.86
C ASN A 44 -61.74 -62.59 64.05
N ILE A 45 -62.88 -61.97 64.34
CA ILE A 45 -63.81 -62.41 65.40
C ILE A 45 -64.67 -63.57 64.87
N MET A 46 -64.51 -64.75 65.46
CA MET A 46 -65.30 -65.93 65.11
C MET A 46 -66.55 -66.05 66.00
N ASN A 47 -67.74 -65.92 65.39
CA ASN A 47 -69.01 -66.26 66.02
C ASN A 47 -69.42 -67.71 65.71
N LYS A 48 -70.24 -68.33 66.57
CA LYS A 48 -70.83 -69.66 66.35
C LYS A 48 -72.34 -69.53 66.10
N PRO A 49 -72.79 -69.29 64.85
CA PRO A 49 -74.21 -69.07 64.57
C PRO A 49 -75.02 -70.36 64.74
N GLU A 50 -75.93 -70.36 65.72
CA GLU A 50 -76.83 -71.48 66.00
C GLU A 50 -78.24 -71.18 65.47
N VAL A 51 -78.91 -72.17 64.87
CA VAL A 51 -80.30 -72.01 64.42
C VAL A 51 -81.23 -72.19 65.62
N ASN A 52 -81.99 -71.14 65.95
CA ASN A 52 -82.97 -71.14 67.05
C ASN A 52 -84.22 -72.00 66.73
N GLN A 53 -84.04 -73.31 66.55
CA GLN A 53 -85.15 -74.23 66.30
C GLN A 53 -85.96 -74.49 67.58
N LYS A 54 -87.24 -74.13 67.55
CA LYS A 54 -88.23 -74.54 68.57
C LYS A 54 -88.74 -75.95 68.30
N LEU A 55 -87.86 -76.95 68.44
CA LEU A 55 -88.22 -78.36 68.32
C LEU A 55 -89.31 -78.71 69.34
N THR A 56 -90.52 -78.99 68.83
CA THR A 56 -91.69 -79.32 69.66
C THR A 56 -91.69 -80.81 69.94
N LYS A 57 -91.86 -81.22 71.22
CA LYS A 57 -91.74 -82.62 71.68
C LYS A 57 -92.54 -83.65 70.84
N LYS A 58 -93.64 -83.23 70.19
CA LYS A 58 -94.48 -84.07 69.34
C LYS A 58 -93.80 -84.52 68.03
N ALA A 59 -92.90 -83.72 67.45
CA ALA A 59 -92.20 -84.08 66.21
C ALA A 59 -91.20 -85.22 66.43
N LEU A 60 -90.39 -85.10 67.49
CA LEU A 60 -89.37 -86.09 67.86
C LEU A 60 -89.95 -87.48 68.13
N ILE A 61 -91.14 -87.56 68.72
CA ILE A 61 -91.84 -88.84 68.98
C ILE A 61 -92.30 -89.52 67.68
N LYS A 62 -92.66 -88.75 66.63
CA LYS A 62 -93.11 -89.31 65.35
C LYS A 62 -91.96 -90.01 64.62
N GLU A 63 -90.81 -89.36 64.51
CA GLU A 63 -89.61 -89.95 63.87
C GLU A 63 -89.18 -91.25 64.57
N TYR A 64 -89.14 -91.28 65.91
CA TYR A 64 -88.84 -92.52 66.64
C TYR A 64 -89.87 -93.63 66.42
N THR A 65 -91.15 -93.30 66.21
CA THR A 65 -92.19 -94.30 65.96
C THR A 65 -92.06 -94.92 64.57
N GLU A 66 -91.74 -94.10 63.56
CA GLU A 66 -91.57 -94.55 62.17
C GLU A 66 -90.34 -95.45 62.00
N GLU A 67 -89.24 -95.15 62.70
CA GLU A 67 -88.02 -95.96 62.69
C GLU A 67 -88.23 -97.35 63.32
N ILE A 68 -88.98 -97.43 64.43
CA ILE A 68 -89.30 -98.70 65.10
C ILE A 68 -90.11 -99.63 64.19
N GLU A 69 -91.06 -99.10 63.41
CA GLU A 69 -91.87 -99.88 62.46
C GLU A 69 -91.11 -100.31 61.19
N ARG A 70 -90.00 -99.63 60.83
CA ARG A 70 -89.08 -100.17 59.81
C ARG A 70 -88.30 -101.36 60.37
N LEU A 71 -87.65 -101.17 61.52
CA LEU A 71 -86.79 -102.18 62.14
C LEU A 71 -87.53 -103.49 62.49
N LYS A 72 -88.82 -103.43 62.87
CA LYS A 72 -89.64 -104.64 63.06
C LYS A 72 -89.86 -105.45 61.79
N ARG A 73 -90.09 -104.79 60.65
CA ARG A 73 -90.32 -105.46 59.35
C ARG A 73 -89.05 -106.15 58.87
N ASP A 74 -87.91 -105.47 58.97
CA ASP A 74 -86.61 -106.02 58.59
C ASP A 74 -86.25 -107.25 59.47
N LEU A 75 -86.55 -107.20 60.77
CA LEU A 75 -86.30 -108.31 61.71
C LEU A 75 -87.24 -109.51 61.48
N ALA A 76 -88.48 -109.29 61.03
CA ALA A 76 -89.37 -110.36 60.61
C ALA A 76 -88.85 -111.09 59.36
N ALA A 77 -88.49 -110.33 58.33
CA ALA A 77 -87.92 -110.87 57.09
C ALA A 77 -86.62 -111.67 57.32
N ALA A 78 -85.79 -111.26 58.28
CA ALA A 78 -84.55 -111.97 58.61
C ALA A 78 -84.74 -113.32 59.34
N ARG A 79 -85.95 -113.61 59.86
CA ARG A 79 -86.23 -114.86 60.61
C ARG A 79 -86.71 -116.02 59.73
N GLU A 80 -87.39 -115.76 58.62
CA GLU A 80 -87.82 -116.79 57.66
C GLU A 80 -86.69 -117.13 56.67
N LYS A 81 -85.67 -117.84 57.16
CA LYS A 81 -84.61 -118.38 56.30
C LYS A 81 -85.10 -119.58 55.47
N ASN A 82 -85.56 -119.33 54.23
CA ASN A 82 -85.41 -120.28 53.10
C ASN A 82 -85.81 -119.65 51.75
N GLY A 83 -84.82 -119.40 50.88
CA GLY A 83 -85.03 -119.06 49.47
C GLY A 83 -85.47 -117.62 49.19
N VAL A 84 -84.94 -117.03 48.13
CA VAL A 84 -85.40 -115.74 47.61
C VAL A 84 -86.66 -115.99 46.77
N TYR A 85 -87.80 -116.14 47.45
CA TYR A 85 -89.10 -116.14 46.78
C TYR A 85 -89.51 -114.70 46.46
N ILE A 86 -88.94 -114.17 45.38
CA ILE A 86 -89.46 -112.97 44.73
C ILE A 86 -90.79 -113.39 44.08
N SER A 87 -91.90 -112.84 44.58
CA SER A 87 -93.21 -112.98 43.94
C SER A 87 -93.15 -112.48 42.49
N LEU A 88 -93.98 -113.03 41.60
CA LEU A 88 -94.00 -112.63 40.18
C LEU A 88 -94.10 -111.10 40.01
N GLU A 89 -94.96 -110.48 40.82
CA GLU A 89 -95.15 -109.03 40.93
C GLU A 89 -93.88 -108.26 41.32
N ASN A 90 -93.05 -108.82 42.21
CA ASN A 90 -91.73 -108.26 42.55
C ASN A 90 -90.67 -108.53 41.47
N TYR A 91 -90.78 -109.61 40.69
CA TYR A 91 -89.88 -109.88 39.56
C TYR A 91 -90.17 -108.94 38.39
N GLU A 92 -91.44 -108.73 38.06
CA GLU A 92 -91.91 -107.74 37.08
C GLU A 92 -91.53 -106.32 37.52
N ALA A 93 -91.70 -105.98 38.80
CA ALA A 93 -91.26 -104.69 39.33
C ALA A 93 -89.72 -104.53 39.34
N LEU A 94 -88.95 -105.61 39.45
CA LEU A 94 -87.49 -105.57 39.33
C LEU A 94 -87.04 -105.42 37.88
N ASN A 95 -87.68 -106.13 36.94
CA ASN A 95 -87.38 -106.03 35.51
C ASN A 95 -87.79 -104.66 34.96
N GLY A 96 -88.91 -104.10 35.42
CA GLY A 96 -89.31 -102.71 35.12
C GLY A 96 -88.36 -101.66 35.69
N LYS A 97 -87.75 -101.91 36.86
CA LYS A 97 -86.66 -101.06 37.38
C LYS A 97 -85.38 -101.19 36.56
N LEU A 98 -85.06 -102.40 36.10
CA LEU A 98 -83.88 -102.65 35.27
C LEU A 98 -84.00 -101.91 33.92
N THR A 99 -85.14 -102.03 33.23
CA THR A 99 -85.36 -101.32 31.96
C THR A 99 -85.33 -99.80 32.14
N VAL A 100 -85.92 -99.26 33.21
CA VAL A 100 -85.83 -97.82 33.52
C VAL A 100 -84.38 -97.39 33.83
N GLN A 101 -83.59 -98.25 34.48
CA GLN A 101 -82.16 -97.96 34.69
C GLN A 101 -81.34 -98.05 33.39
N GLU A 102 -81.65 -98.98 32.49
CA GLU A 102 -81.02 -99.10 31.17
C GLU A 102 -81.34 -97.87 30.29
N GLU A 103 -82.59 -97.41 30.28
CA GLU A 103 -83.01 -96.16 29.62
C GLU A 103 -82.29 -94.93 30.20
N GLN A 104 -82.20 -94.82 31.54
CA GLN A 104 -81.45 -93.75 32.20
C GLN A 104 -79.96 -93.79 31.87
N ILE A 105 -79.35 -94.98 31.84
CA ILE A 105 -77.94 -95.15 31.45
C ILE A 105 -77.73 -94.70 30.00
N ALA A 106 -78.63 -95.04 29.08
CA ALA A 106 -78.57 -94.59 27.69
C ALA A 106 -78.68 -93.06 27.57
N GLU A 107 -79.62 -92.43 28.30
CA GLU A 107 -79.76 -90.96 28.34
C GLU A 107 -78.50 -90.28 28.91
N TYR A 108 -77.91 -90.83 29.98
CA TYR A 108 -76.67 -90.29 30.53
C TYR A 108 -75.47 -90.48 29.59
N ILE A 109 -75.39 -91.57 28.83
CA ILE A 109 -74.32 -91.78 27.84
C ILE A 109 -74.41 -90.75 26.71
N ASP A 110 -75.60 -90.52 26.15
CA ASP A 110 -75.82 -89.50 25.11
C ASP A 110 -75.45 -88.09 25.61
N LYS A 111 -75.90 -87.76 26.83
CA LYS A 111 -75.58 -86.49 27.49
C LYS A 111 -74.09 -86.31 27.80
N ILE A 112 -73.37 -87.40 28.12
CA ILE A 112 -71.91 -87.38 28.27
C ILE A 112 -71.27 -87.11 26.90
N GLY A 113 -71.69 -87.79 25.83
CA GLY A 113 -71.15 -87.59 24.48
C GLY A 113 -71.28 -86.15 23.98
N ILE A 114 -72.46 -85.54 24.14
CA ILE A 114 -72.70 -84.12 23.81
C ILE A 114 -71.76 -83.21 24.63
N MET A 115 -71.57 -83.51 25.91
CA MET A 115 -70.77 -82.68 26.81
C MET A 115 -69.25 -82.85 26.58
N GLU A 116 -68.79 -84.05 26.19
CA GLU A 116 -67.42 -84.30 25.73
C GLU A 116 -67.12 -83.53 24.43
N GLU A 117 -68.06 -83.50 23.48
CA GLU A 117 -67.91 -82.75 22.23
C GLU A 117 -67.87 -81.23 22.44
N GLU A 118 -68.69 -80.70 23.37
CA GLU A 118 -68.65 -79.28 23.75
C GLU A 118 -67.35 -78.92 24.49
N VAL A 119 -66.88 -79.77 25.42
CA VAL A 119 -65.58 -79.60 26.09
C VAL A 119 -64.43 -79.61 25.08
N LYS A 120 -64.47 -80.48 24.07
CA LYS A 120 -63.49 -80.51 23.00
C LYS A 120 -63.50 -79.20 22.20
N ARG A 121 -64.67 -78.73 21.76
CA ARG A 121 -64.81 -77.46 21.01
C ARG A 121 -64.31 -76.25 21.80
N ILE A 122 -64.65 -76.19 23.09
CA ILE A 122 -64.15 -75.16 24.01
C ILE A 122 -62.62 -75.23 24.13
N THR A 123 -62.05 -76.44 24.26
CA THR A 123 -60.60 -76.63 24.36
C THR A 123 -59.88 -76.17 23.10
N GLU A 124 -60.42 -76.47 21.91
CA GLU A 124 -59.88 -76.01 20.62
C GLU A 124 -59.92 -74.47 20.48
N LEU A 125 -61.01 -73.82 20.92
CA LEU A 125 -61.09 -72.35 20.95
C LEU A 125 -60.11 -71.72 21.94
N PHE A 126 -59.93 -72.32 23.13
CA PHE A 126 -58.93 -71.85 24.11
C PHE A 126 -57.50 -72.02 23.60
N THR A 127 -57.17 -73.09 22.87
CA THR A 127 -55.83 -73.24 22.28
C THR A 127 -55.59 -72.26 21.13
N ALA A 128 -56.58 -72.01 20.27
CA ALA A 128 -56.51 -70.98 19.23
C ALA A 128 -56.27 -69.58 19.83
N SER A 129 -57.13 -69.15 20.76
CA SER A 129 -57.02 -67.83 21.41
C SER A 129 -55.72 -67.67 22.20
N LYS A 130 -55.21 -68.74 22.84
CA LYS A 130 -53.90 -68.73 23.50
C LYS A 130 -52.75 -68.52 22.50
N ASN A 131 -52.80 -69.18 21.35
CA ASN A 131 -51.78 -69.04 20.31
C ASN A 131 -51.80 -67.61 19.72
N GLU A 132 -52.97 -67.06 19.43
CA GLU A 132 -53.14 -65.67 19.01
C GLU A 132 -52.59 -64.67 20.03
N LEU A 133 -52.83 -64.89 21.33
CA LEU A 133 -52.33 -64.03 22.41
C LEU A 133 -50.80 -64.07 22.52
N GLU A 134 -50.18 -65.25 22.42
CA GLU A 134 -48.72 -65.36 22.43
C GLU A 134 -48.09 -64.77 21.15
N GLN A 135 -48.73 -64.92 19.99
CA GLN A 135 -48.26 -64.28 18.75
C GLN A 135 -48.39 -62.75 18.82
N CYS A 136 -49.49 -62.23 19.36
CA CYS A 136 -49.66 -60.80 19.61
C CYS A 136 -48.60 -60.24 20.59
N LYS A 137 -48.19 -61.01 21.61
CA LYS A 137 -47.07 -60.64 22.48
C LYS A 137 -45.74 -60.59 21.74
N THR A 138 -45.44 -61.57 20.89
CA THR A 138 -44.18 -61.56 20.13
C THR A 138 -44.14 -60.40 19.15
N ASP A 139 -45.25 -60.10 18.49
CA ASP A 139 -45.35 -58.97 17.56
C ASP A 139 -45.21 -57.62 18.30
N LEU A 140 -45.84 -57.47 19.48
CA LEU A 140 -45.67 -56.29 20.32
C LEU A 140 -44.21 -56.09 20.73
N HIS A 141 -43.54 -57.14 21.23
CA HIS A 141 -42.13 -57.05 21.64
C HIS A 141 -41.19 -56.74 20.47
N ILE A 142 -41.48 -57.24 19.25
CA ILE A 142 -40.73 -56.88 18.04
C ILE A 142 -40.93 -55.38 17.74
N LYS A 143 -42.18 -54.89 17.80
CA LYS A 143 -42.49 -53.48 17.51
C LYS A 143 -41.96 -52.51 18.55
N GLU A 144 -41.93 -52.88 19.83
CA GLU A 144 -41.26 -52.12 20.88
C GLU A 144 -39.75 -52.00 20.58
N ARG A 145 -39.10 -53.08 20.16
CA ARG A 145 -37.66 -53.06 19.81
C ARG A 145 -37.36 -52.21 18.56
N GLU A 146 -38.19 -52.32 17.52
CA GLU A 146 -38.08 -51.47 16.33
C GLU A 146 -38.30 -49.98 16.67
N LEU A 147 -39.19 -49.68 17.60
CA LEU A 147 -39.44 -48.31 18.07
C LEU A 147 -38.25 -47.74 18.85
N GLU A 148 -37.63 -48.53 19.73
CA GLU A 148 -36.39 -48.12 20.42
C GLU A 148 -35.22 -47.88 19.45
N GLU A 149 -35.05 -48.77 18.47
CA GLU A 149 -34.00 -48.68 17.44
C GLU A 149 -34.19 -47.41 16.57
N THR A 150 -35.39 -47.19 16.04
CA THR A 150 -35.71 -45.98 15.26
C THR A 150 -35.66 -44.69 16.08
N GLN A 151 -36.01 -44.72 17.37
CA GLN A 151 -35.89 -43.56 18.25
C GLN A 151 -34.42 -43.21 18.54
N LYS A 152 -33.54 -44.21 18.64
CA LYS A 152 -32.09 -44.01 18.76
C LYS A 152 -31.52 -43.40 17.48
N ASP A 153 -31.84 -43.97 16.32
CA ASP A 153 -31.37 -43.47 15.02
C ASP A 153 -31.83 -42.03 14.74
N LEU A 154 -33.07 -41.70 15.11
CA LEU A 154 -33.59 -40.33 15.05
C LEU A 154 -32.79 -39.35 15.93
N GLN A 155 -32.34 -39.80 17.10
CA GLN A 155 -31.55 -38.96 18.01
C GLN A 155 -30.12 -38.77 17.50
N GLU A 156 -29.48 -39.80 16.96
CA GLU A 156 -28.16 -39.71 16.30
C GLU A 156 -28.23 -38.79 15.06
N THR A 157 -29.26 -38.96 14.23
CA THR A 157 -29.49 -38.10 13.04
C THR A 157 -29.68 -36.63 13.41
N LYS A 158 -30.38 -36.31 14.52
CA LYS A 158 -30.53 -34.93 15.00
C LYS A 158 -29.22 -34.32 15.47
N VAL A 159 -28.33 -35.09 16.09
CA VAL A 159 -27.00 -34.60 16.48
C VAL A 159 -26.18 -34.28 15.24
N HIS A 160 -26.12 -35.19 14.27
CA HIS A 160 -25.41 -34.95 13.01
C HIS A 160 -25.98 -33.77 12.22
N LEU A 161 -27.31 -33.57 12.19
CA LEU A 161 -27.91 -32.40 11.56
C LEU A 161 -27.44 -31.09 12.22
N ALA A 162 -27.40 -31.04 13.57
CA ALA A 162 -26.92 -29.86 14.29
C ALA A 162 -25.40 -29.62 14.11
N GLU A 163 -24.61 -30.67 13.99
CA GLU A 163 -23.19 -30.59 13.62
C GLU A 163 -23.01 -30.03 12.20
N GLU A 164 -23.80 -30.51 11.23
CA GLU A 164 -23.76 -30.07 9.84
C GLU A 164 -24.25 -28.62 9.68
N GLU A 165 -25.35 -28.23 10.33
CA GLU A 165 -25.83 -26.84 10.40
C GLU A 165 -24.77 -25.88 10.96
N TYR A 166 -24.04 -26.29 12.02
CA TYR A 166 -22.94 -25.50 12.57
C TYR A 166 -21.77 -25.38 11.59
N VAL A 167 -21.38 -26.47 10.93
CA VAL A 167 -20.31 -26.46 9.91
C VAL A 167 -20.68 -25.57 8.73
N VAL A 168 -21.92 -25.65 8.23
CA VAL A 168 -22.44 -24.80 7.14
C VAL A 168 -22.40 -23.32 7.55
N SER A 169 -22.85 -22.99 8.77
CA SER A 169 -22.78 -21.61 9.28
C SER A 169 -21.35 -21.08 9.35
N VAL A 170 -20.39 -21.87 9.85
CA VAL A 170 -18.97 -21.48 9.88
C VAL A 170 -18.39 -21.32 8.47
N LEU A 171 -18.78 -22.20 7.52
CA LEU A 171 -18.35 -22.11 6.13
C LEU A 171 -18.87 -20.84 5.45
N GLU A 172 -20.15 -20.50 5.59
CA GLU A 172 -20.76 -19.26 5.10
C GLU A 172 -19.99 -18.02 5.62
N ASP A 173 -19.69 -18.02 6.92
CA ASP A 173 -18.93 -16.97 7.60
C ASP A 173 -17.50 -16.82 7.05
N THR A 174 -16.87 -17.92 6.62
CA THR A 174 -15.55 -17.90 5.97
C THR A 174 -15.61 -17.50 4.50
N GLU A 175 -16.64 -17.94 3.77
CA GLU A 175 -16.89 -17.56 2.38
C GLU A 175 -17.10 -16.04 2.28
N GLN A 176 -17.94 -15.47 3.15
CA GLN A 176 -18.21 -14.03 3.17
C GLN A 176 -16.94 -13.20 3.45
N LYS A 177 -16.07 -13.66 4.36
CA LYS A 177 -14.76 -13.04 4.65
C LYS A 177 -13.79 -13.16 3.46
N LEU A 178 -13.75 -14.32 2.81
CA LEU A 178 -12.91 -14.56 1.63
C LEU A 178 -13.39 -13.70 0.44
N HIS A 179 -14.69 -13.64 0.19
CA HIS A 179 -15.32 -12.83 -0.85
C HIS A 179 -15.08 -11.33 -0.60
N GLY A 180 -15.26 -10.85 0.64
CA GLY A 180 -14.94 -9.47 1.01
C GLY A 180 -13.44 -9.13 0.87
N THR A 181 -12.56 -10.11 1.02
CA THR A 181 -11.11 -9.96 0.77
C THR A 181 -10.80 -9.94 -0.73
N ALA A 182 -11.44 -10.79 -1.52
CA ALA A 182 -11.33 -10.82 -2.97
C ALA A 182 -11.80 -9.51 -3.62
N ILE A 183 -12.93 -8.93 -3.17
CA ILE A 183 -13.40 -7.61 -3.63
C ILE A 183 -12.37 -6.52 -3.34
N LYS A 184 -11.79 -6.49 -2.13
CA LYS A 184 -10.75 -5.51 -1.78
C LYS A 184 -9.51 -5.66 -2.65
N LEU A 185 -9.05 -6.88 -2.88
CA LEU A 185 -7.91 -7.15 -3.77
C LEU A 185 -8.22 -6.72 -5.21
N LEU A 186 -9.41 -7.02 -5.73
CA LEU A 186 -9.84 -6.61 -7.07
C LEU A 186 -9.85 -5.09 -7.22
N SER A 187 -10.46 -4.37 -6.26
CA SER A 187 -10.46 -2.90 -6.24
C SER A 187 -9.05 -2.31 -6.20
N THR A 188 -8.12 -2.91 -5.43
CA THR A 188 -6.71 -2.47 -5.39
C THR A 188 -5.99 -2.75 -6.72
N VAL A 189 -6.27 -3.88 -7.37
CA VAL A 189 -5.73 -4.21 -8.71
C VAL A 189 -6.26 -3.26 -9.77
N GLU A 190 -7.54 -2.89 -9.73
CA GLU A 190 -8.14 -1.90 -10.64
C GLU A 190 -7.51 -0.51 -10.47
N GLU A 191 -7.37 -0.04 -9.23
CA GLU A 191 -6.74 1.26 -8.92
C GLU A 191 -5.27 1.30 -9.33
N THR A 192 -4.48 0.28 -8.97
CA THR A 192 -3.07 0.19 -9.36
C THR A 192 -2.89 0.04 -10.88
N THR A 193 -3.77 -0.69 -11.57
CA THR A 193 -3.76 -0.78 -13.05
C THR A 193 -4.05 0.58 -13.69
N LYS A 194 -5.03 1.32 -13.14
CA LYS A 194 -5.35 2.68 -13.58
C LYS A 194 -4.15 3.62 -13.38
N ASP A 195 -3.49 3.59 -12.22
CA ASP A 195 -2.30 4.39 -11.94
C ASP A 195 -1.13 4.06 -12.86
N VAL A 196 -0.86 2.78 -13.12
CA VAL A 196 0.16 2.33 -14.08
C VAL A 196 -0.16 2.83 -15.49
N SER A 197 -1.42 2.72 -15.94
CA SER A 197 -1.84 3.25 -17.25
C SER A 197 -1.67 4.78 -17.34
N GLY A 198 -1.97 5.50 -16.26
CA GLY A 198 -1.77 6.95 -16.15
C GLY A 198 -0.29 7.34 -16.12
N LEU A 199 0.58 6.50 -15.55
CA LEU A 199 2.03 6.68 -15.57
C LEU A 199 2.60 6.46 -16.98
N HIS A 200 2.15 5.43 -17.71
CA HIS A 200 2.52 5.22 -19.11
C HIS A 200 2.08 6.40 -19.99
N ALA A 201 0.84 6.87 -19.87
CA ALA A 201 0.37 8.06 -20.62
C ALA A 201 1.19 9.33 -20.30
N LYS A 202 1.63 9.51 -19.03
CA LYS A 202 2.56 10.60 -18.66
C LYS A 202 3.94 10.42 -19.29
N LEU A 203 4.46 9.19 -19.34
CA LEU A 203 5.76 8.86 -19.92
C LEU A 203 5.76 9.09 -21.44
N ASP A 204 4.72 8.64 -22.15
CA ASP A 204 4.57 8.85 -23.59
C ASP A 204 4.45 10.33 -23.94
N ARG A 205 3.65 11.09 -23.16
CA ARG A 205 3.57 12.55 -23.32
C ARG A 205 4.92 13.22 -23.07
N LYS A 206 5.69 12.80 -22.05
CA LYS A 206 7.04 13.33 -21.81
C LYS A 206 7.97 12.99 -22.98
N LYS A 207 7.96 11.75 -23.46
CA LYS A 207 8.77 11.29 -24.60
C LYS A 207 8.47 12.10 -25.88
N ALA A 208 7.21 12.42 -26.15
CA ALA A 208 6.83 13.27 -27.26
C ALA A 208 7.37 14.71 -27.13
N VAL A 209 7.34 15.29 -25.91
CA VAL A 209 7.93 16.60 -25.62
C VAL A 209 9.45 16.57 -25.75
N ASP A 210 10.12 15.54 -25.22
CA ASP A 210 11.57 15.39 -25.31
C ASP A 210 12.03 15.21 -26.78
N GLN A 211 11.27 14.46 -27.59
CA GLN A 211 11.49 14.35 -29.04
C GLN A 211 11.31 15.70 -29.76
N HIS A 212 10.24 16.44 -29.45
CA HIS A 212 10.00 17.76 -30.04
C HIS A 212 11.11 18.77 -29.67
N ASN A 213 11.54 18.78 -28.40
CA ASN A 213 12.64 19.60 -27.93
C ASN A 213 13.96 19.25 -28.65
N ALA A 214 14.25 17.97 -28.87
CA ALA A 214 15.42 17.52 -29.61
C ALA A 214 15.40 17.97 -31.09
N ILE A 215 14.22 17.96 -31.72
CA ILE A 215 14.05 18.50 -33.09
C ILE A 215 14.34 20.00 -33.11
N ILE A 216 13.75 20.78 -32.19
CA ILE A 216 13.99 22.23 -32.09
C ILE A 216 15.46 22.56 -31.82
N GLN A 217 16.13 21.80 -30.93
CA GLN A 217 17.55 22.00 -30.65
C GLN A 217 18.43 21.74 -31.88
N ASN A 218 18.15 20.68 -32.65
CA ASN A 218 18.86 20.38 -33.90
C ASN A 218 18.60 21.44 -34.97
N GLU A 219 17.36 21.92 -35.10
CA GLU A 219 17.02 22.99 -36.04
C GLU A 219 17.73 24.30 -35.69
N PHE A 220 17.68 24.70 -34.42
CA PHE A 220 18.38 25.88 -33.91
C PHE A 220 19.90 25.78 -34.11
N ALA A 221 20.51 24.64 -33.81
CA ALA A 221 21.93 24.40 -34.05
C ALA A 221 22.27 24.50 -35.55
N GLY A 222 21.41 23.97 -36.43
CA GLY A 222 21.55 24.10 -37.89
C GLY A 222 21.48 25.56 -38.36
N GLN A 223 20.49 26.32 -37.87
CA GLN A 223 20.35 27.75 -38.17
C GLN A 223 21.54 28.57 -37.68
N MET A 224 22.01 28.33 -36.44
CA MET A 224 23.18 29.00 -35.87
C MET A 224 24.45 28.69 -36.66
N ASN A 225 24.69 27.43 -37.03
CA ASN A 225 25.83 27.05 -37.87
C ASN A 225 25.77 27.70 -39.26
N ALA A 226 24.59 27.81 -39.88
CA ALA A 226 24.42 28.53 -41.14
C ALA A 226 24.73 30.03 -41.01
N LEU A 227 24.34 30.67 -39.90
CA LEU A 227 24.70 32.07 -39.60
C LEU A 227 26.19 32.24 -39.35
N PHE A 228 26.83 31.35 -38.59
CA PHE A 228 28.28 31.39 -38.35
C PHE A 228 29.08 31.20 -39.64
N ASN A 229 28.71 30.23 -40.50
CA ASN A 229 29.34 30.06 -41.80
C ASN A 229 29.19 31.32 -42.67
N LYS A 230 28.00 31.91 -42.72
CA LYS A 230 27.77 33.16 -43.48
C LYS A 230 28.60 34.34 -42.96
N ILE A 231 28.80 34.44 -41.64
CA ILE A 231 29.69 35.44 -41.04
C ILE A 231 31.15 35.14 -41.39
N GLN A 232 31.58 33.88 -41.28
CA GLN A 232 32.93 33.44 -41.62
C GLN A 232 33.26 33.74 -43.08
N ASP A 233 32.37 33.39 -44.01
CA ASP A 233 32.52 33.68 -45.45
C ASP A 233 32.63 35.19 -45.70
N SER A 234 31.76 36.00 -45.08
CA SER A 234 31.78 37.45 -45.24
C SER A 234 33.05 38.10 -44.65
N VAL A 235 33.55 37.59 -43.52
CA VAL A 235 34.82 38.03 -42.92
C VAL A 235 36.01 37.64 -43.82
N SER A 236 36.03 36.43 -44.36
CA SER A 236 37.05 35.98 -45.31
C SER A 236 37.04 36.78 -46.61
N GLU A 237 35.86 37.07 -47.17
CA GLU A 237 35.70 37.91 -48.35
C GLU A 237 36.17 39.36 -48.09
N ASN A 238 35.84 39.93 -46.93
CA ASN A 238 36.30 41.26 -46.52
C ASN A 238 37.82 41.28 -46.31
N ASN A 239 38.39 40.27 -45.66
CA ASN A 239 39.85 40.13 -45.50
C ASN A 239 40.57 40.08 -46.85
N LEU A 240 40.07 39.28 -47.81
CA LEU A 240 40.60 39.23 -49.18
C LEU A 240 40.53 40.59 -49.87
N LYS A 241 39.39 41.30 -49.79
CA LYS A 241 39.22 42.65 -50.34
C LYS A 241 40.19 43.66 -49.71
N GLN A 242 40.39 43.60 -48.39
CA GLN A 242 41.35 44.45 -47.68
C GLN A 242 42.79 44.14 -48.11
N GLN A 243 43.16 42.86 -48.25
CA GLN A 243 44.49 42.45 -48.71
C GLN A 243 44.75 42.89 -50.16
N GLN A 244 43.76 42.81 -51.03
CA GLN A 244 43.83 43.34 -52.40
C GLN A 244 43.99 44.87 -52.41
N MET A 245 43.23 45.60 -51.59
CA MET A 245 43.34 47.05 -51.47
C MET A 245 44.73 47.48 -50.94
N LEU A 246 45.24 46.81 -49.90
CA LEU A 246 46.58 47.05 -49.37
C LEU A 246 47.68 46.75 -50.40
N THR A 247 47.53 45.69 -51.19
CA THR A 247 48.46 45.35 -52.27
C THR A 247 48.45 46.41 -53.38
N SER A 248 47.26 46.92 -53.74
CA SER A 248 47.10 48.03 -54.69
C SER A 248 47.77 49.32 -54.18
N TYR A 249 47.54 49.70 -52.91
CA TYR A 249 48.22 50.86 -52.31
C TYR A 249 49.73 50.66 -52.20
N MET A 250 50.22 49.47 -51.85
CA MET A 250 51.64 49.16 -51.81
C MET A 250 52.28 49.30 -53.20
N HIS A 251 51.59 48.84 -54.26
CA HIS A 251 52.04 49.00 -55.64
C HIS A 251 52.09 50.47 -56.05
N PHE A 252 51.01 51.23 -55.80
CA PHE A 252 50.93 52.67 -56.10
C PHE A 252 51.99 53.49 -55.35
N ILE A 253 52.20 53.24 -54.06
CA ILE A 253 53.26 53.89 -53.28
C ILE A 253 54.65 53.49 -53.80
N GLY A 254 54.85 52.23 -54.19
CA GLY A 254 56.10 51.77 -54.81
C GLY A 254 56.39 52.46 -56.14
N GLU A 255 55.39 52.61 -57.01
CA GLU A 255 55.48 53.34 -58.28
C GLU A 255 55.76 54.83 -58.06
N LEU A 256 55.08 55.46 -57.10
CA LEU A 256 55.33 56.86 -56.71
C LEU A 256 56.75 57.06 -56.15
N LEU A 257 57.24 56.15 -55.30
CA LEU A 257 58.60 56.19 -54.77
C LEU A 257 59.65 55.95 -55.87
N SER A 258 59.40 55.04 -56.81
CA SER A 258 60.27 54.80 -57.97
C SER A 258 60.35 56.03 -58.86
N THR A 259 59.21 56.67 -59.14
CA THR A 259 59.10 57.90 -59.94
C THR A 259 59.74 59.09 -59.23
N SER A 260 59.57 59.21 -57.91
CA SER A 260 60.22 60.23 -57.10
C SER A 260 61.74 60.03 -57.04
N SER A 261 62.21 58.78 -56.95
CA SER A 261 63.63 58.44 -56.97
C SER A 261 64.27 58.72 -58.34
N SER A 262 63.59 58.38 -59.45
CA SER A 262 64.09 58.70 -60.79
C SER A 262 64.13 60.21 -61.03
N ALA A 263 63.08 60.94 -60.64
CA ALA A 263 63.06 62.41 -60.69
C ALA A 263 64.15 63.06 -59.82
N ALA A 264 64.38 62.54 -58.60
CA ALA A 264 65.45 63.00 -57.71
C ALA A 264 66.84 62.72 -58.29
N ASN A 265 67.06 61.56 -58.92
CA ASN A 265 68.31 61.24 -59.60
C ASN A 265 68.55 62.14 -60.82
N VAL A 266 67.51 62.44 -61.60
CA VAL A 266 67.59 63.41 -62.72
C VAL A 266 67.93 64.80 -62.19
N LEU A 267 67.27 65.28 -61.13
CA LEU A 267 67.61 66.55 -60.47
C LEU A 267 69.04 66.57 -59.92
N ALA A 268 69.49 65.50 -59.26
CA ALA A 268 70.85 65.39 -58.73
C ALA A 268 71.91 65.43 -59.84
N SER A 269 71.65 64.75 -60.97
CA SER A 269 72.53 64.80 -62.14
C SER A 269 72.57 66.18 -62.80
N ALA A 270 71.42 66.87 -62.90
CA ALA A 270 71.34 68.24 -63.40
C ALA A 270 72.06 69.24 -62.48
N VAL A 271 71.86 69.15 -61.17
CA VAL A 271 72.57 69.97 -60.18
C VAL A 271 74.08 69.73 -60.27
N SER A 272 74.51 68.47 -60.34
CA SER A 272 75.94 68.12 -60.51
C SER A 272 76.53 68.70 -61.79
N ALA A 273 75.81 68.63 -62.92
CA ALA A 273 76.23 69.25 -64.18
C ALA A 273 76.34 70.78 -64.06
N THR A 274 75.36 71.45 -63.46
CA THR A 274 75.44 72.91 -63.23
C THR A 274 76.57 73.30 -62.28
N PHE A 275 76.85 72.48 -61.25
CA PHE A 275 77.95 72.74 -60.32
C PHE A 275 79.31 72.58 -60.99
N GLU A 276 79.47 71.60 -61.87
CA GLU A 276 80.69 71.43 -62.67
C GLU A 276 80.88 72.59 -63.66
N SER A 277 79.81 73.06 -64.32
CA SER A 277 79.87 74.28 -65.16
C SER A 277 80.20 75.55 -64.36
N VAL A 278 79.66 75.72 -63.15
CA VAL A 278 80.01 76.85 -62.27
C VAL A 278 81.46 76.76 -61.80
N LYS A 279 81.95 75.56 -61.48
CA LYS A 279 83.34 75.29 -61.12
C LYS A 279 84.31 75.60 -62.27
N GLU A 280 83.99 75.23 -63.52
CA GLU A 280 84.76 75.66 -64.70
C GLU A 280 84.77 77.19 -64.84
N LEU A 281 83.60 77.84 -64.72
CA LEU A 281 83.50 79.30 -64.84
C LEU A 281 84.36 80.02 -63.78
N VAL A 282 84.27 79.60 -62.51
CA VAL A 282 85.07 80.15 -61.41
C VAL A 282 86.56 79.88 -61.61
N SER A 283 86.95 78.68 -62.07
CA SER A 283 88.34 78.35 -62.37
C SER A 283 88.92 79.25 -63.48
N THR A 284 88.10 79.54 -64.50
CA THR A 284 88.46 80.43 -65.62
C THR A 284 88.66 81.86 -65.13
N GLU A 285 87.72 82.38 -64.33
CA GLU A 285 87.79 83.77 -63.85
C GLU A 285 88.90 83.97 -62.79
N VAL A 286 89.18 82.97 -61.95
CA VAL A 286 90.33 82.99 -61.02
C VAL A 286 91.66 83.00 -61.77
N SER A 287 91.77 82.24 -62.86
CA SER A 287 92.97 82.27 -63.73
C SER A 287 93.18 83.66 -64.35
N HIS A 288 92.11 84.25 -64.91
CA HIS A 288 92.14 85.62 -65.45
C HIS A 288 92.49 86.68 -64.38
N MET A 289 91.98 86.55 -63.16
CA MET A 289 92.33 87.45 -62.05
C MET A 289 93.81 87.32 -61.63
N SER A 290 94.34 86.09 -61.60
CA SER A 290 95.76 85.83 -61.29
C SER A 290 96.70 86.45 -62.33
N GLU A 291 96.33 86.38 -63.61
CA GLU A 291 97.06 87.00 -64.71
C GLU A 291 97.06 88.54 -64.62
N LYS A 292 95.95 89.15 -64.19
CA LYS A 292 95.92 90.59 -63.85
C LYS A 292 96.79 90.96 -62.64
N ILE A 293 96.83 90.12 -61.60
CA ILE A 293 97.62 90.41 -60.39
C ILE A 293 99.12 90.42 -60.71
N THR A 294 99.62 89.43 -61.45
CA THR A 294 101.03 89.40 -61.90
C THR A 294 101.38 90.57 -62.81
N GLN A 295 100.46 91.02 -63.68
CA GLN A 295 100.62 92.25 -64.46
C GLN A 295 100.75 93.50 -63.56
N HIS A 296 99.96 93.58 -62.48
CA HIS A 296 99.98 94.71 -61.55
C HIS A 296 101.21 94.71 -60.62
N GLU A 297 101.77 93.54 -60.32
CA GLU A 297 103.00 93.37 -59.54
C GLU A 297 104.24 93.85 -60.30
N ASN A 298 104.31 93.59 -61.61
CA ASN A 298 105.36 94.13 -62.48
C ASN A 298 105.34 95.68 -62.52
N LEU A 299 104.16 96.29 -62.66
CA LEU A 299 103.99 97.76 -62.61
C LEU A 299 104.42 98.39 -61.27
N SER A 300 104.26 97.65 -60.17
CA SER A 300 104.69 98.08 -58.83
C SER A 300 106.22 98.14 -58.69
N LEU A 301 106.93 97.18 -59.30
CA LEU A 301 108.39 97.15 -59.32
C LEU A 301 108.99 98.34 -60.09
N ASP A 302 108.40 98.72 -61.23
CA ASP A 302 108.85 99.89 -62.00
C ASP A 302 108.66 101.20 -61.20
N CYS A 303 107.50 101.41 -60.56
CA CYS A 303 107.27 102.58 -59.71
C CYS A 303 108.28 102.68 -58.54
N LYS A 304 108.73 101.53 -58.00
CA LYS A 304 109.73 101.50 -56.94
C LYS A 304 111.12 101.92 -57.42
N ALA A 305 111.47 101.64 -58.67
CA ALA A 305 112.74 102.06 -59.26
C ALA A 305 112.79 103.58 -59.47
N ASP A 306 111.70 104.19 -59.95
CA ASP A 306 111.63 105.64 -60.17
C ASP A 306 111.66 106.45 -58.86
N LEU A 307 111.04 105.96 -57.78
CA LEU A 307 111.07 106.62 -56.47
C LEU A 307 112.48 106.71 -55.86
N LEU A 308 113.34 105.71 -56.10
CA LEU A 308 114.74 105.75 -55.64
C LEU A 308 115.55 106.83 -56.35
N ARG A 309 115.31 107.01 -57.66
CA ARG A 309 115.97 108.04 -58.49
C ARG A 309 115.68 109.47 -58.00
N ILE A 310 114.44 109.73 -57.57
CA ILE A 310 114.00 111.06 -57.07
C ILE A 310 114.63 111.40 -55.71
N ILE A 311 114.82 110.41 -54.84
CA ILE A 311 115.43 110.61 -53.51
C ILE A 311 116.92 111.00 -53.63
N GLU A 312 117.64 110.44 -54.60
CA GLU A 312 119.05 110.72 -54.82
C GLU A 312 119.28 112.17 -55.33
N GLU A 313 118.43 112.67 -56.23
CA GLU A 313 118.44 114.09 -56.65
C GLU A 313 118.18 115.04 -55.47
N HIS A 314 117.13 114.80 -54.67
CA HIS A 314 116.75 115.68 -53.56
C HIS A 314 117.83 115.82 -52.48
N THR A 315 118.61 114.76 -52.24
CA THR A 315 119.67 114.77 -51.21
C THR A 315 120.85 115.67 -51.62
N SER A 316 121.12 115.79 -52.93
CA SER A 316 122.18 116.67 -53.45
C SER A 316 121.84 118.17 -53.36
N GLY A 317 120.57 118.54 -53.57
CA GLY A 317 120.14 119.94 -53.60
C GLY A 317 120.13 120.63 -52.23
N LEU A 318 119.77 119.90 -51.16
CA LEU A 318 119.57 120.50 -49.84
C LEU A 318 120.91 120.90 -49.17
N GLY A 319 122.00 120.19 -49.46
CA GLY A 319 123.33 120.49 -48.93
C GLY A 319 123.95 121.79 -49.47
N GLY A 320 123.58 122.21 -50.68
CA GLY A 320 124.07 123.45 -51.28
C GLY A 320 123.45 124.71 -50.69
N ALA A 321 122.16 124.67 -50.34
CA ALA A 321 121.44 125.85 -49.86
C ALA A 321 121.90 126.31 -48.46
N LEU A 322 122.12 125.38 -47.52
CA LEU A 322 122.39 125.73 -46.12
C LEU A 322 123.72 126.48 -45.90
N ASN A 323 124.76 126.15 -46.68
CA ASN A 323 126.07 126.80 -46.59
C ASN A 323 126.05 128.27 -47.05
N SER A 324 125.02 128.70 -47.78
CA SER A 324 124.87 130.09 -48.26
C SER A 324 124.25 131.05 -47.23
N LEU A 325 123.55 130.53 -46.19
CA LEU A 325 122.86 131.37 -45.20
C LEU A 325 123.73 131.82 -44.03
N MET A 326 124.87 131.18 -43.77
CA MET A 326 125.68 131.41 -42.57
C MET A 326 126.24 132.85 -42.44
N PRO A 327 126.72 133.53 -43.51
CA PRO A 327 127.22 134.90 -43.42
C PRO A 327 126.13 135.98 -43.18
N MET A 328 124.86 135.66 -43.44
CA MET A 328 123.72 136.58 -43.28
C MET A 328 123.37 136.81 -41.80
N VAL A 329 123.49 135.77 -40.97
CA VAL A 329 123.06 135.80 -39.55
C VAL A 329 124.04 136.60 -38.68
N GLU A 330 125.35 136.52 -38.96
CA GLU A 330 126.37 137.31 -38.25
C GLU A 330 126.22 138.82 -38.51
N LEU A 331 125.81 139.21 -39.73
CA LEU A 331 125.58 140.63 -40.07
C LEU A 331 124.39 141.24 -39.29
N VAL A 332 123.33 140.46 -39.07
CA VAL A 332 122.13 140.90 -38.34
C VAL A 332 122.40 141.06 -36.84
N LEU A 333 123.22 140.19 -36.24
CA LEU A 333 123.66 140.32 -34.85
C LEU A 333 124.59 141.54 -34.64
N ALA A 334 125.43 141.87 -35.63
CA ALA A 334 126.25 143.08 -35.63
C ALA A 334 125.44 144.38 -35.81
N LEU A 335 124.33 144.36 -36.55
CA LEU A 335 123.45 145.52 -36.68
C LEU A 335 122.68 145.83 -35.39
N ASN A 336 122.14 144.81 -34.72
CA ASN A 336 121.32 144.97 -33.52
C ASN A 336 122.11 145.59 -32.34
N SER A 337 123.37 145.19 -32.19
CA SER A 337 124.29 145.76 -31.17
C SER A 337 124.68 147.22 -31.45
N ARG A 338 124.76 147.66 -32.71
CA ARG A 338 124.91 149.09 -33.06
C ARG A 338 123.63 149.90 -32.82
N PHE A 339 122.44 149.30 -33.05
CA PHE A 339 121.17 149.97 -32.83
C PHE A 339 120.94 150.31 -31.34
N GLN A 340 121.23 149.37 -30.42
CA GLN A 340 121.19 149.63 -28.97
C GLN A 340 122.17 150.72 -28.50
N SER A 341 123.30 150.92 -29.19
CA SER A 341 124.28 151.97 -28.85
C SER A 341 123.86 153.35 -29.38
N SER A 342 123.25 153.41 -30.56
CA SER A 342 122.80 154.67 -31.17
C SER A 342 121.58 155.28 -30.45
N MET A 343 120.65 154.44 -29.98
CA MET A 343 119.44 154.92 -29.28
C MET A 343 119.70 155.46 -27.86
N LYS A 344 120.90 155.23 -27.29
CA LYS A 344 121.34 155.81 -26.01
C LYS A 344 122.08 157.16 -26.15
N LYS A 345 122.32 157.65 -27.36
CA LYS A 345 123.13 158.88 -27.61
C LYS A 345 122.38 160.03 -28.29
N TYR A 346 121.12 159.85 -28.69
CA TYR A 346 120.30 160.95 -29.21
C TYR A 346 119.12 161.28 -28.30
N SER A 347 119.13 162.52 -27.83
CA SER A 347 117.99 163.40 -27.50
C SER A 347 116.86 162.87 -26.61
N ALA A 348 116.68 163.25 -25.34
CA ALA A 348 117.40 164.23 -24.49
C ALA A 348 117.55 165.66 -25.08
N VAL A 349 116.55 166.52 -24.87
CA VAL A 349 116.38 167.89 -25.42
C VAL A 349 115.69 167.86 -26.80
N THR A 350 114.48 168.37 -27.01
CA THR A 350 113.59 169.19 -26.15
C THR A 350 112.21 168.55 -25.94
N ASP A 351 111.86 168.32 -24.67
CA ASP A 351 110.88 169.17 -23.96
C ASP A 351 111.43 169.33 -22.52
N LYS A 352 110.95 170.16 -21.58
CA LYS A 352 109.97 171.28 -21.50
C LYS A 352 109.28 171.78 -22.78
N VAL A 353 107.97 172.06 -22.77
CA VAL A 353 107.08 172.48 -21.64
C VAL A 353 106.94 171.50 -20.48
#